data_AF-A0AAD9RN48-F1
#
_entry.id   AF-A0AAD9RN48-F1
#
_cell.length_a   1.000
_cell.length_b   1.000
_cell.length_c   1.000
_cell.angle_alpha   90.00
_cell.angle_beta   90.00
_cell.angle_gamma   90.00
#
_symmetry.space_group_name_H-M   'P 1'
#
loop_
_entity.id
_entity.type
_entity.pdbx_description
1 polymer ?
#
loop_
_entity_poly.entity_id
_entity_poly.type
_entity_poly.pdbx_seq_one_letter_code
_entity_poly.pdbx_strand_id
1 'polypeptide(L)'
;MLHCLVFVLQPSLVNALSEFVNMEKIGYRYVIQYFNLKGLSPTNIKAELYSTLGESAPSFTTIKYWVAEFKRGRTSCQDEHRSGQPNEVTTPEMVKKIQKMVLDDRRLKVRDLANMVGISKSSVHRILTENLDMRKLCARWVPRLLTMEQRQRREDVSIECTAMFHSNKAEFLRRFITMDEAWVHHFTPETKEQSKQWTKRGESAPKKAILRSSTVLTINRVSKLLNIAGKSVLN
;
A
#
# COMPACT_ATOMS: atom_id res chain seq x y z
N MET A 1 23.94 -28.57 -2.81
CA MET A 1 22.46 -28.58 -2.97
C MET A 1 21.89 -28.51 -1.57
N LEU A 2 20.94 -27.60 -1.31
CA LEU A 2 20.38 -27.20 0.01
C LEU A 2 21.16 -26.16 0.83
N HIS A 3 21.15 -24.92 0.34
CA HIS A 3 21.18 -23.72 1.18
C HIS A 3 20.36 -22.65 0.46
N CYS A 4 19.01 -22.76 0.47
CA CYS A 4 18.14 -21.78 -0.19
C CYS A 4 16.67 -21.82 0.26
N LEU A 5 16.36 -22.15 1.52
CA LEU A 5 14.99 -22.04 2.04
C LEU A 5 14.97 -21.35 3.40
N VAL A 6 15.19 -20.04 3.39
CA VAL A 6 14.80 -19.15 4.49
C VAL A 6 13.92 -18.06 3.86
N PHE A 7 12.67 -18.02 4.33
CA PHE A 7 11.73 -16.90 4.27
C PHE A 7 11.09 -16.52 2.92
N VAL A 8 10.06 -17.29 2.54
CA VAL A 8 8.83 -16.71 1.98
C VAL A 8 7.65 -17.28 2.78
N LEU A 9 7.56 -16.94 4.08
CA LEU A 9 6.28 -17.03 4.77
C LEU A 9 5.48 -15.80 4.34
N GLN A 10 4.40 -16.03 3.59
CA GLN A 10 3.45 -14.98 3.24
C GLN A 10 3.04 -14.22 4.54
N PRO A 11 2.87 -12.89 4.51
CA PRO A 11 2.44 -12.12 5.70
C PRO A 11 1.16 -12.68 6.35
N SER A 12 0.30 -13.32 5.56
CA SER A 12 -0.88 -14.06 6.01
C SER A 12 -0.54 -15.25 6.92
N LEU A 13 0.49 -16.04 6.61
CA LEU A 13 0.92 -17.17 7.43
C LEU A 13 1.59 -16.71 8.72
N VAL A 14 2.36 -15.61 8.70
CA VAL A 14 2.96 -15.04 9.92
C VAL A 14 1.88 -14.51 10.85
N ASN A 15 0.86 -13.83 10.30
CA ASN A 15 -0.27 -13.33 11.09
C ASN A 15 -1.15 -14.47 11.60
N ALA A 16 -1.45 -15.48 10.78
CA ALA A 16 -2.21 -16.66 11.18
C ALA A 16 -1.50 -17.48 12.26
N LEU A 17 -0.17 -17.64 12.17
CA LEU A 17 0.64 -18.26 13.23
C LEU A 17 0.64 -17.42 14.51
N SER A 18 0.70 -16.08 14.39
CA SER A 18 0.56 -15.16 15.53
C SER A 18 -0.82 -15.27 16.19
N GLU A 19 -1.89 -15.35 15.40
CA GLU A 19 -3.27 -15.54 15.89
C GLU A 19 -3.44 -16.91 16.54
N PHE A 20 -2.90 -17.97 15.95
CA PHE A 20 -2.93 -19.33 16.49
C PHE A 20 -2.18 -19.42 17.84
N VAL A 21 -0.99 -18.84 17.93
CA VAL A 21 -0.20 -18.76 19.18
C VAL A 21 -0.89 -17.88 20.23
N ASN A 22 -1.60 -16.83 19.83
CA ASN A 22 -2.38 -15.99 20.74
C ASN A 22 -3.62 -16.72 21.28
N MET A 23 -4.30 -17.50 20.45
CA MET A 23 -5.43 -18.35 20.87
C MET A 23 -5.03 -19.38 21.91
N GLU A 24 -3.84 -19.97 21.78
CA GLU A 24 -3.29 -20.94 22.75
C GLU A 24 -2.99 -20.29 24.11
N LYS A 25 -2.40 -19.09 24.12
CA LYS A 25 -2.09 -18.33 25.34
C LYS A 25 -3.33 -17.83 26.08
N ILE A 26 -4.37 -17.41 25.34
CA ILE A 26 -5.65 -17.00 25.92
C ILE A 26 -6.37 -18.22 26.52
N GLY A 27 -6.31 -19.37 25.85
CA GLY A 27 -6.86 -20.64 26.34
C GLY A 27 -6.33 -21.02 27.72
N TYR A 28 -5.02 -20.94 27.94
CA TYR A 28 -4.44 -21.23 29.26
C TYR A 28 -4.96 -20.33 30.36
N ARG A 29 -5.23 -19.05 30.07
CA ARG A 29 -5.74 -18.09 31.08
C ARG A 29 -7.15 -18.42 31.52
N TYR A 30 -8.02 -18.84 30.59
CA TYR A 30 -9.36 -19.31 30.91
C TYR A 30 -9.34 -20.56 31.80
N VAL A 31 -8.45 -21.51 31.50
CA VAL A 31 -8.31 -22.73 32.31
C VAL A 31 -7.78 -22.40 33.71
N ILE A 32 -6.80 -21.50 33.82
CA ILE A 32 -6.30 -21.01 35.11
C ILE A 32 -7.41 -20.30 35.90
N GLN A 33 -8.23 -19.47 35.23
CA GLN A 33 -9.36 -18.79 35.86
C GLN A 33 -10.38 -19.78 36.42
N TYR A 34 -10.72 -20.81 35.64
CA TYR A 34 -11.62 -21.88 36.05
C TYR A 34 -11.12 -22.64 37.28
N PHE A 35 -9.84 -23.03 37.29
CA PHE A 35 -9.27 -23.74 38.45
C PHE A 35 -9.12 -22.84 39.68
N ASN A 36 -8.87 -21.54 39.50
CA ASN A 36 -8.87 -20.58 40.60
C ASN A 36 -10.28 -20.44 41.21
N LEU A 37 -11.34 -20.44 40.40
CA LEU A 37 -12.73 -20.45 40.88
C LEU A 37 -13.09 -21.75 41.63
N LYS A 38 -12.50 -22.88 41.24
CA LYS A 38 -12.60 -24.15 41.98
C LYS A 38 -11.79 -24.17 43.30
N GLY A 39 -11.03 -23.12 43.61
CA GLY A 39 -10.27 -23.01 44.85
C GLY A 39 -8.94 -23.78 44.86
N LEU A 40 -8.41 -24.19 43.70
CA LEU A 40 -7.12 -24.88 43.66
C LEU A 40 -5.95 -23.93 43.95
N SER A 41 -4.93 -24.45 44.62
CA SER A 41 -3.66 -23.74 44.80
C SER A 41 -2.88 -23.66 43.47
N PRO A 42 -2.05 -22.63 43.24
CA PRO A 42 -1.23 -22.53 42.02
C PRO A 42 -0.38 -23.78 41.74
N THR A 43 0.06 -24.48 42.79
CA THR A 43 0.84 -25.72 42.68
C THR A 43 0.00 -26.85 42.09
N ASN A 44 -1.25 -27.00 42.54
CA ASN A 44 -2.17 -28.01 42.03
C ASN A 44 -2.61 -27.68 40.60
N ILE A 45 -2.82 -26.39 40.31
CA ILE A 45 -3.11 -25.91 38.94
C ILE A 45 -1.98 -26.27 37.98
N LYS A 46 -0.72 -26.09 38.41
CA LYS A 46 0.45 -26.48 37.61
C LYS A 46 0.47 -27.99 37.35
N ALA A 47 0.19 -28.81 38.36
CA ALA A 47 0.19 -30.26 38.22
C ALA A 47 -0.89 -30.73 37.23
N GLU A 48 -2.09 -30.16 37.30
CA GLU A 48 -3.19 -30.50 36.38
C GLU A 48 -2.92 -30.06 34.94
N LEU A 49 -2.41 -28.84 34.76
CA LEU A 49 -2.02 -28.34 33.44
C LEU A 49 -0.87 -29.16 32.85
N TYR A 50 0.09 -29.59 33.67
CA TYR A 50 1.22 -30.41 33.23
C TYR A 50 0.79 -31.85 32.88
N SER A 51 -0.13 -32.43 33.64
CA SER A 51 -0.70 -33.76 33.37
C SER A 51 -1.38 -33.83 31.99
N THR A 52 -2.05 -32.74 31.59
CA THR A 52 -2.80 -32.67 30.33
C THR A 52 -1.99 -32.17 29.15
N LEU A 53 -1.12 -31.17 29.34
CA LEU A 53 -0.41 -30.45 28.27
C LEU A 53 1.09 -30.77 28.17
N GLY A 54 1.66 -31.46 29.17
CA GLY A 54 3.08 -31.79 29.20
C GLY A 54 3.99 -30.57 29.07
N GLU A 55 4.93 -30.63 28.13
CA GLU A 55 5.90 -29.54 27.88
C GLU A 55 5.27 -28.25 27.34
N SER A 56 4.05 -28.32 26.78
CA SER A 56 3.32 -27.15 26.32
C SER A 56 2.62 -26.39 27.46
N ALA A 57 2.69 -26.89 28.70
CA ALA A 57 2.05 -26.24 29.84
C ALA A 57 2.66 -24.86 30.15
N PRO A 58 1.84 -23.88 30.57
CA PRO A 58 2.36 -22.57 30.96
C PRO A 58 3.29 -22.68 32.19
N SER A 59 4.31 -21.83 32.21
CA SER A 59 5.27 -21.80 33.31
C SER A 59 4.58 -21.51 34.65
N PHE A 60 5.17 -22.00 35.75
CA PHE A 60 4.63 -21.76 37.09
C PHE A 60 4.51 -20.28 37.46
N THR A 61 5.44 -19.44 36.98
CA THR A 61 5.40 -17.99 37.17
C THR A 61 4.20 -17.37 36.46
N THR A 62 3.89 -17.80 35.23
CA THR A 62 2.69 -17.39 34.49
C THR A 62 1.41 -17.76 35.27
N ILE A 63 1.32 -19.00 35.77
CA ILE A 63 0.17 -19.46 36.57
C ILE A 63 0.00 -18.60 37.83
N LYS A 64 1.09 -18.38 38.58
CA LYS A 64 1.06 -17.59 39.81
C LYS A 64 0.64 -16.13 39.55
N TYR A 65 1.15 -15.54 38.46
CA TYR A 65 0.78 -14.18 38.04
C TYR A 65 -0.72 -14.09 37.75
N TRP A 66 -1.27 -14.97 36.91
CA TRP A 66 -2.69 -14.95 36.56
C TRP A 66 -3.60 -15.25 37.76
N VAL A 67 -3.25 -16.20 38.62
CA VAL A 67 -3.99 -16.44 39.87
C VAL A 67 -4.00 -15.19 40.76
N ALA A 68 -2.89 -14.47 40.86
CA ALA A 68 -2.83 -13.22 41.62
C ALA A 68 -3.71 -12.12 40.98
N GLU A 69 -3.69 -11.98 39.66
CA GLU A 69 -4.53 -11.01 38.93
C GLU A 69 -6.02 -11.33 39.07
N PHE A 70 -6.42 -12.60 38.99
CA PHE A 70 -7.80 -13.01 39.22
C PHE A 70 -8.25 -12.76 40.67
N LYS A 71 -7.36 -12.97 41.65
CA LYS A 71 -7.61 -12.61 43.05
C LYS A 71 -7.72 -11.10 43.27
N ARG A 72 -7.08 -10.29 42.43
CA ARG A 72 -7.19 -8.82 42.42
C ARG A 72 -8.47 -8.31 41.72
N GLY A 73 -9.34 -9.21 41.24
CA GLY A 73 -10.63 -8.86 40.66
C GLY A 73 -10.62 -8.65 39.13
N ARG A 74 -9.52 -8.95 38.44
CA ARG A 74 -9.48 -8.90 36.98
C ARG A 74 -10.35 -10.02 36.39
N THR A 75 -11.25 -9.70 35.46
CA THR A 75 -12.13 -10.69 34.80
C THR A 75 -11.75 -10.98 33.34
N SER A 76 -10.95 -10.10 32.72
CA SER A 76 -10.50 -10.24 31.34
C SER A 76 -9.25 -11.13 31.22
N CYS A 77 -9.33 -12.15 30.37
CA CYS A 77 -8.20 -12.99 29.97
C CYS A 77 -7.38 -12.38 28.81
N GLN A 78 -7.83 -11.27 28.23
CA GLN A 78 -7.13 -10.61 27.13
C GLN A 78 -5.91 -9.83 27.62
N ASP A 79 -4.91 -9.71 26.75
CA ASP A 79 -3.82 -8.77 26.98
C ASP A 79 -4.40 -7.35 27.05
N GLU A 80 -4.05 -6.62 28.11
CA GLU A 80 -4.33 -5.19 28.15
C GLU A 80 -3.56 -4.49 27.04
N HIS A 81 -4.13 -3.38 26.56
CA HIS A 81 -3.45 -2.53 25.60
C HIS A 81 -2.10 -2.12 26.20
N ARG A 82 -1.01 -2.66 25.66
CA ARG A 82 0.32 -2.26 26.07
C ARG A 82 0.50 -0.82 25.61
N SER A 83 0.67 0.10 26.54
CA SER A 83 1.22 1.41 26.24
C SER A 83 2.63 1.19 25.69
N GLY A 84 2.73 1.25 24.35
CA GLY A 84 4.03 1.38 23.71
C GLY A 84 4.72 2.64 24.21
N GLN A 85 6.05 2.70 24.08
CA GLN A 85 6.81 3.88 24.46
C GLN A 85 6.23 5.13 23.75
N PRO A 86 5.74 6.13 24.50
CA PRO A 86 5.31 7.39 23.91
C PRO A 86 6.52 8.02 23.23
N ASN A 87 6.44 8.21 21.91
CA ASN A 87 7.48 8.93 21.20
C ASN A 87 7.32 10.43 21.49
N GLU A 88 8.00 10.91 22.52
CA GLU A 88 8.08 12.35 22.90
C GLU A 88 8.44 13.26 21.72
N VAL A 89 9.09 12.73 20.68
CA VAL A 89 9.57 13.48 19.52
C VAL A 89 8.45 13.95 18.59
N THR A 90 7.24 13.37 18.66
CA THR A 90 6.11 13.76 17.78
C THR A 90 5.17 14.72 18.51
N THR A 91 5.62 15.95 18.78
CA THR A 91 4.69 16.97 19.28
C THR A 91 3.71 17.40 18.17
N PRO A 92 2.47 17.79 18.49
CA PRO A 92 1.49 18.27 17.51
C PRO A 92 2.01 19.44 16.66
N GLU A 93 2.85 20.28 17.27
CA GLU A 93 3.50 21.42 16.61
C GLU A 93 4.46 20.97 15.49
N MET A 94 5.25 19.92 15.73
CA MET A 94 6.14 19.35 14.72
C MET A 94 5.37 18.74 13.55
N VAL A 95 4.25 18.06 13.84
CA VAL A 95 3.35 17.52 12.80
C VAL A 95 2.82 18.65 11.92
N LYS A 96 2.32 19.73 12.54
CA LYS A 96 1.81 20.90 11.82
C LYS A 96 2.90 21.60 10.99
N LYS A 97 4.12 21.70 11.51
CA LYS A 97 5.28 22.26 10.80
C LYS A 97 5.63 21.43 9.56
N ILE A 98 5.75 20.11 9.70
CA ILE A 98 6.01 19.20 8.57
C ILE A 98 4.89 19.27 7.54
N GLN A 99 3.63 19.30 7.98
CA GLN A 99 2.48 19.42 7.09
C GLN A 99 2.56 20.70 6.25
N LYS A 100 2.87 21.85 6.86
CA LYS A 100 3.03 23.12 6.15
C LYS A 100 4.12 23.02 5.08
N MET A 101 5.31 22.53 5.45
CA MET A 101 6.44 22.41 4.52
C MET A 101 6.13 21.53 3.30
N VAL A 102 5.41 20.42 3.52
CA VAL A 102 5.03 19.50 2.42
C VAL A 102 3.94 20.09 1.53
N LEU A 103 3.04 20.91 2.07
CA LEU A 103 2.03 21.59 1.26
C LEU A 103 2.65 22.72 0.43
N ASP A 104 3.67 23.40 0.96
CA ASP A 104 4.44 24.42 0.25
C ASP A 104 5.26 23.81 -0.90
N ASP A 105 5.99 22.72 -0.64
CA ASP A 105 6.67 21.93 -1.68
C ASP A 105 6.43 20.42 -1.51
N ARG A 106 5.56 19.88 -2.37
CA ARG A 106 5.22 18.45 -2.37
C ARG A 106 6.36 17.55 -2.85
N ARG A 107 7.44 18.07 -3.45
CA ARG A 107 8.56 17.27 -3.98
C ARG A 107 9.63 16.95 -2.94
N LEU A 108 9.62 17.63 -1.79
CA LEU A 108 10.62 17.48 -0.72
C LEU A 108 10.93 16.02 -0.36
N LYS A 109 12.21 15.69 -0.21
CA LYS A 109 12.62 14.35 0.23
C LYS A 109 12.53 14.27 1.76
N VAL A 110 12.28 13.05 2.27
CA VAL A 110 12.24 12.79 3.73
C VAL A 110 13.53 13.24 4.41
N ARG A 111 14.67 13.08 3.73
CA ARG A 111 15.99 13.53 4.24
C ARG A 111 16.05 15.04 4.41
N ASP A 112 15.51 15.79 3.45
CA ASP A 112 15.56 17.25 3.49
C ASP A 112 14.64 17.76 4.60
N LEU A 113 13.44 17.17 4.73
CA LEU A 113 12.53 17.43 5.85
C LEU A 113 13.16 17.12 7.22
N ALA A 114 13.82 15.97 7.35
CA ALA A 114 14.54 15.58 8.55
C ALA A 114 15.61 16.61 8.94
N ASN A 115 16.40 17.07 7.98
CA ASN A 115 17.45 18.07 8.21
C ASN A 115 16.87 19.45 8.59
N MET A 116 15.81 19.89 7.92
CA MET A 116 15.17 21.19 8.20
C MET A 116 14.45 21.24 9.55
N VAL A 117 13.95 20.09 10.00
CA VAL A 117 13.14 19.98 11.22
C VAL A 117 13.98 19.52 12.42
N GLY A 118 15.15 18.92 12.18
CA GLY A 118 16.06 18.41 13.22
C GLY A 118 15.60 17.08 13.82
N ILE A 119 14.87 16.25 13.05
CA ILE A 119 14.29 14.98 13.50
C ILE A 119 14.86 13.83 12.69
N SER A 120 14.85 12.61 13.23
CA SER A 120 15.25 11.41 12.49
C SER A 120 14.37 11.18 11.24
N LYS A 121 14.97 10.63 10.18
CA LYS A 121 14.27 10.30 8.92
C LYS A 121 13.09 9.35 9.14
N SER A 122 13.24 8.39 10.05
CA SER A 122 12.21 7.42 10.42
C SER A 122 11.02 8.11 11.06
N SER A 123 11.23 9.04 11.99
CA SER A 123 10.16 9.81 12.62
C SER A 123 9.43 10.70 11.61
N VAL A 124 10.15 11.36 10.70
CA VAL A 124 9.52 12.14 9.61
C VAL A 124 8.68 11.25 8.70
N HIS A 125 9.22 10.09 8.31
CA HIS A 125 8.47 9.14 7.48
C HIS A 125 7.17 8.70 8.16
N ARG A 126 7.25 8.35 9.45
CA ARG A 126 6.10 7.97 10.27
C ARG A 126 5.07 9.08 10.36
N ILE A 127 5.49 10.32 10.61
CA ILE A 127 4.58 11.48 10.63
C ILE A 127 3.85 11.64 9.28
N LEU A 128 4.56 11.48 8.17
CA LEU A 128 3.96 11.60 6.84
C LEU A 128 2.95 10.48 6.56
N THR A 129 3.25 9.23 6.93
CA THR A 129 2.41 8.07 6.60
C THR A 129 1.32 7.76 7.61
N GLU A 130 1.59 7.88 8.92
CA GLU A 130 0.66 7.52 9.99
C GLU A 130 -0.16 8.72 10.46
N ASN A 131 0.48 9.88 10.72
CA ASN A 131 -0.23 11.05 11.23
C ASN A 131 -0.92 11.86 10.14
N LEU A 132 -0.27 12.05 8.98
CA LEU A 132 -0.79 12.85 7.87
C LEU A 132 -1.42 12.03 6.75
N ASP A 133 -1.29 10.70 6.80
CA ASP A 133 -1.80 9.75 5.81
C ASP A 133 -1.45 10.11 4.35
N MET A 134 -0.21 10.59 4.15
CA MET A 134 0.34 10.97 2.86
C MET A 134 1.15 9.84 2.24
N ARG A 135 1.17 9.80 0.91
CA ARG A 135 1.97 8.85 0.13
C ARG A 135 2.77 9.61 -0.91
N LYS A 136 3.97 9.13 -1.22
CA LYS A 136 4.81 9.71 -2.26
C LYS A 136 4.58 8.99 -3.59
N LEU A 137 3.93 9.65 -4.54
CA LEU A 137 3.58 9.09 -5.85
C LEU A 137 4.39 9.73 -6.97
N CYS A 138 4.76 8.94 -7.97
CA CYS A 138 5.36 9.46 -9.19
C CYS A 138 4.29 10.12 -10.06
N ALA A 139 4.63 11.20 -10.76
CA ALA A 139 3.71 11.80 -11.71
C ALA A 139 3.41 10.85 -12.89
N ARG A 140 2.14 10.80 -13.30
CA ARG A 140 1.70 10.14 -14.53
C ARG A 140 2.02 11.04 -15.72
N TRP A 141 2.73 10.50 -16.69
CA TRP A 141 2.95 11.17 -17.96
C TRP A 141 1.65 11.25 -18.75
N VAL A 142 1.30 12.45 -19.18
CA VAL A 142 0.18 12.72 -20.08
C VAL A 142 0.70 13.45 -21.32
N PRO A 143 0.16 13.18 -22.52
CA PRO A 143 0.64 13.85 -23.74
C PRO A 143 0.56 15.37 -23.65
N ARG A 144 -0.53 15.90 -23.07
CA ARG A 144 -0.74 17.34 -22.88
C ARG A 144 -1.70 17.58 -21.72
N LEU A 145 -1.57 18.73 -21.05
CA LEU A 145 -2.60 19.24 -20.15
C LEU A 145 -3.65 19.98 -20.98
N LEU A 146 -4.86 19.40 -21.05
CA LEU A 146 -5.96 19.93 -21.86
C LEU A 146 -6.73 21.00 -21.09
N THR A 147 -7.12 22.06 -21.81
CA THR A 147 -8.10 23.05 -21.36
C THR A 147 -9.49 22.43 -21.28
N MET A 148 -10.45 23.07 -20.59
CA MET A 148 -11.82 22.54 -20.48
C MET A 148 -12.48 22.43 -21.86
N GLU A 149 -12.33 23.45 -22.72
CA GLU A 149 -12.84 23.43 -24.11
C GLU A 149 -12.25 22.27 -24.93
N GLN A 150 -10.93 22.02 -24.81
CA GLN A 150 -10.29 20.90 -25.50
C GLN A 150 -10.77 19.54 -25.00
N ARG A 151 -11.17 19.42 -23.73
CA ARG A 151 -11.75 18.18 -23.20
C ARG A 151 -13.14 17.97 -23.78
N GLN A 152 -13.98 19.00 -23.76
CA GLN A 152 -15.33 18.92 -24.30
C GLN A 152 -15.32 18.52 -25.78
N ARG A 153 -14.54 19.23 -26.60
CA ARG A 153 -14.43 18.90 -28.04
C ARG A 153 -13.97 17.46 -28.29
N ARG A 154 -13.06 16.94 -27.46
CA ARG A 154 -12.61 15.54 -27.57
C ARG A 154 -13.69 14.55 -27.18
N GLU A 155 -14.51 14.88 -26.18
CA GLU A 155 -15.63 14.06 -25.75
C GLU A 155 -16.71 14.02 -26.83
N ASP A 156 -17.10 15.17 -27.38
CA ASP A 156 -18.11 15.29 -28.43
C ASP A 156 -17.73 14.45 -29.66
N VAL A 157 -16.50 14.63 -30.18
CA VAL A 157 -15.97 13.85 -31.31
C VAL A 157 -15.90 12.35 -30.98
N SER A 158 -15.54 12.00 -29.74
CA SER A 158 -15.48 10.60 -29.33
C SER A 158 -16.86 9.95 -29.31
N ILE A 159 -17.90 10.68 -28.87
CA ILE A 159 -19.28 10.21 -28.87
C ILE A 159 -19.76 9.99 -30.31
N GLU A 160 -19.52 10.96 -31.20
CA GLU A 160 -19.88 10.84 -32.62
C GLU A 160 -19.18 9.66 -33.30
N CYS A 161 -17.86 9.53 -33.11
CA CYS A 161 -17.10 8.39 -33.66
C CYS A 161 -17.59 7.05 -33.11
N THR A 162 -17.96 6.99 -31.83
CA THR A 162 -18.50 5.78 -31.20
C THR A 162 -19.87 5.42 -31.78
N ALA A 163 -20.75 6.41 -31.97
CA ALA A 163 -22.04 6.20 -32.61
C ALA A 163 -21.88 5.66 -34.03
N MET A 164 -21.04 6.29 -34.86
CA MET A 164 -20.75 5.82 -36.23
C MET A 164 -20.19 4.39 -36.25
N PHE A 165 -19.29 4.07 -35.31
CA PHE A 165 -18.72 2.73 -35.18
C PHE A 165 -19.79 1.68 -34.84
N HIS A 166 -20.74 2.00 -33.97
CA HIS A 166 -21.81 1.07 -33.61
C HIS A 166 -22.87 0.93 -34.70
N SER A 167 -23.19 2.00 -35.44
CA SER A 167 -24.17 1.96 -36.53
C SER A 167 -23.71 1.11 -37.71
N ASN A 168 -22.45 1.19 -38.12
CA ASN A 168 -21.92 0.35 -39.20
C ASN A 168 -20.41 0.08 -39.05
N LYS A 169 -20.09 -0.85 -38.14
CA LYS A 169 -18.72 -1.21 -37.78
C LYS A 169 -17.84 -1.61 -38.98
N ALA A 170 -18.39 -2.46 -39.87
CA ALA A 170 -17.61 -3.01 -40.99
C ALA A 170 -17.20 -1.92 -41.98
N GLU A 171 -18.11 -1.00 -42.25
CA GLU A 171 -17.90 0.07 -43.22
C GLU A 171 -17.02 1.20 -42.65
N PHE A 172 -17.22 1.53 -41.37
CA PHE A 172 -16.37 2.46 -40.61
C PHE A 172 -14.90 2.02 -40.65
N LEU A 173 -14.61 0.76 -40.29
CA LEU A 173 -13.24 0.23 -40.28
C LEU A 173 -12.64 0.14 -41.69
N ARG A 174 -13.45 -0.14 -42.73
CA ARG A 174 -12.96 -0.20 -44.12
C ARG A 174 -12.41 1.14 -44.60
N ARG A 175 -13.00 2.25 -44.16
CA ARG A 175 -12.61 3.63 -44.51
C ARG A 175 -11.56 4.21 -43.56
N PHE A 176 -11.35 3.61 -42.39
CA PHE A 176 -10.45 4.13 -41.37
C PHE A 176 -8.99 3.88 -41.77
N ILE A 177 -8.28 4.96 -42.12
CA ILE A 177 -6.85 4.97 -42.43
C ILE A 177 -6.18 5.91 -41.42
N THR A 178 -5.18 5.42 -40.70
CA THR A 178 -4.40 6.24 -39.78
C THR A 178 -2.98 6.41 -40.31
N MET A 179 -2.41 7.56 -40.00
CA MET A 179 -1.00 7.89 -40.21
C MET A 179 -0.56 8.70 -38.99
N ASP A 180 0.57 8.35 -38.39
CA ASP A 180 1.14 9.10 -37.28
C ASP A 180 2.65 9.22 -37.47
N GLU A 181 3.22 10.29 -36.91
CA GLU A 181 4.64 10.57 -36.93
C GLU A 181 5.23 10.38 -35.53
N ALA A 182 6.25 9.53 -35.42
CA ALA A 182 6.95 9.29 -34.16
C ALA A 182 8.19 10.18 -34.06
N TRP A 183 8.33 10.89 -32.93
CA TRP A 183 9.50 11.71 -32.63
C TRP A 183 10.53 10.92 -31.82
N VAL A 184 11.81 10.99 -32.20
CA VAL A 184 12.92 10.48 -31.40
C VAL A 184 13.63 11.67 -30.76
N HIS A 185 13.56 11.78 -29.43
CA HIS A 185 14.12 12.91 -28.70
C HIS A 185 15.62 12.69 -28.39
N HIS A 186 16.42 13.74 -28.58
CA HIS A 186 17.85 13.74 -28.23
C HIS A 186 18.12 14.13 -26.76
N PHE A 187 17.10 14.58 -26.03
CA PHE A 187 17.17 15.02 -24.63
C PHE A 187 16.49 14.02 -23.69
N THR A 188 17.09 13.79 -22.52
CA THR A 188 16.54 12.94 -21.47
C THR A 188 15.61 13.75 -20.55
N PRO A 189 14.28 13.56 -20.62
CA PRO A 189 13.36 14.28 -19.76
C PRO A 189 13.56 13.93 -18.27
N GLU A 190 13.13 14.83 -17.38
CA GLU A 190 13.16 14.62 -15.91
C GLU A 190 12.58 13.24 -15.56
N THR A 191 13.34 12.49 -14.75
CA THR A 191 13.10 11.07 -14.48
C THR A 191 11.85 10.84 -13.64
N LYS A 192 11.34 9.60 -13.67
CA LYS A 192 10.20 9.18 -12.84
C LYS A 192 10.46 9.35 -11.34
N GLU A 193 11.72 9.29 -10.92
CA GLU A 193 12.10 9.51 -9.52
C GLU A 193 12.03 10.98 -9.11
N GLN A 194 12.47 11.87 -9.99
CA GLN A 194 12.45 13.31 -9.76
C GLN A 194 11.02 13.87 -9.71
N SER A 195 10.07 13.20 -10.38
CA SER A 195 8.66 13.60 -10.38
C SER A 195 7.85 13.15 -9.16
N LYS A 196 8.47 12.46 -8.19
CA LYS A 196 7.80 11.96 -6.98
C LYS A 196 7.31 13.11 -6.09
N GLN A 197 6.02 13.15 -5.82
CA GLN A 197 5.37 14.15 -4.96
C GLN A 197 4.54 13.51 -3.85
N TRP A 198 4.43 14.18 -2.72
CA TRP A 198 3.54 13.81 -1.62
C TRP A 198 2.09 14.18 -1.94
N THR A 199 1.19 13.20 -1.82
CA THR A 199 -0.24 13.33 -2.06
C THR A 199 -1.01 12.72 -0.90
N LYS A 200 -2.19 13.26 -0.58
CA LYS A 200 -3.06 12.64 0.43
C LYS A 200 -3.62 11.31 -0.05
N ARG A 201 -4.03 10.45 0.88
CA ARG A 201 -4.80 9.25 0.53
C ARG A 201 -6.07 9.63 -0.24
N GLY A 202 -6.33 8.92 -1.35
CA GLY A 202 -7.47 9.17 -2.24
C GLY A 202 -7.21 10.18 -3.36
N GLU A 203 -6.16 11.01 -3.28
CA GLU A 203 -5.81 11.91 -4.39
C GLU A 203 -5.26 11.13 -5.59
N SER A 204 -5.63 11.56 -6.80
CA SER A 204 -5.05 11.00 -8.03
C SER A 204 -3.58 11.36 -8.16
N ALA A 205 -2.78 10.47 -8.76
CA ALA A 205 -1.38 10.75 -9.04
C ALA A 205 -1.22 12.06 -9.83
N PRO A 206 -0.20 12.88 -9.51
CA PRO A 206 0.02 14.15 -10.18
C PRO A 206 0.25 13.90 -11.67
N LYS A 207 -0.20 14.83 -12.53
CA LYS A 207 -0.04 14.71 -13.99
C LYS A 207 1.13 15.57 -14.45
N LYS A 208 1.92 15.04 -15.37
CA LYS A 208 3.03 15.77 -16.00
C LYS A 208 2.91 15.69 -17.51
N ALA A 209 2.96 16.84 -18.19
CA ALA A 209 2.98 16.90 -19.65
C ALA A 209 4.35 16.52 -20.21
N ILE A 210 4.37 15.85 -21.34
CA ILE A 210 5.58 15.66 -22.15
C ILE A 210 5.93 17.01 -22.78
N LEU A 211 7.13 17.53 -22.51
CA LEU A 211 7.63 18.74 -23.17
C LEU A 211 8.01 18.39 -24.62
N ARG A 212 7.35 18.99 -25.61
CA ARG A 212 7.75 18.86 -27.01
C ARG A 212 8.85 19.88 -27.31
N SER A 213 10.09 19.52 -27.01
CA SER A 213 11.27 20.25 -27.48
C SER A 213 12.03 19.36 -28.43
N SER A 214 11.71 19.37 -29.73
CA SER A 214 12.56 18.79 -30.79
C SER A 214 12.20 19.33 -32.17
N THR A 215 13.25 19.54 -32.98
CA THR A 215 13.24 19.92 -34.40
C THR A 215 13.53 18.69 -35.28
N VAL A 216 12.87 18.63 -36.45
CA VAL A 216 13.06 17.75 -37.65
C VAL A 216 12.34 16.38 -37.70
N LEU A 217 11.58 16.17 -38.81
CA LEU A 217 10.83 14.98 -39.30
C LEU A 217 11.77 13.92 -39.92
N THR A 218 11.49 12.60 -39.96
CA THR A 218 10.44 11.94 -40.77
C THR A 218 10.49 10.42 -40.51
N ILE A 219 9.37 9.70 -40.54
CA ILE A 219 9.13 8.38 -41.20
C ILE A 219 7.60 8.24 -41.33
N ASN A 220 7.08 8.19 -42.56
CA ASN A 220 5.66 7.92 -42.82
C ASN A 220 5.40 6.42 -42.87
N ARG A 221 4.56 5.89 -41.99
CA ARG A 221 4.04 4.51 -42.08
C ARG A 221 2.53 4.57 -42.27
N VAL A 222 2.06 4.26 -43.48
CA VAL A 222 0.64 4.07 -43.77
C VAL A 222 0.29 2.62 -43.43
N SER A 223 -0.58 2.39 -42.45
CA SER A 223 -1.09 1.06 -42.13
C SER A 223 -2.61 1.04 -42.28
N LYS A 224 -3.10 0.23 -43.22
CA LYS A 224 -4.52 -0.12 -43.32
C LYS A 224 -4.76 -1.29 -42.36
N LEU A 225 -5.75 -1.18 -41.46
CA LEU A 225 -6.22 -2.32 -40.67
C LEU A 225 -6.97 -3.28 -41.61
N LEU A 226 -6.22 -4.06 -42.39
CA LEU A 226 -6.78 -5.15 -43.18
C LEU A 226 -7.17 -6.26 -42.20
N ASN A 227 -8.47 -6.42 -41.97
CA ASN A 227 -9.04 -7.62 -41.38
C ASN A 227 -8.52 -8.82 -42.18
N ILE A 228 -7.74 -9.68 -41.54
CA ILE A 228 -7.42 -11.02 -42.02
C ILE A 228 -8.72 -11.83 -41.90
N ALA A 229 -9.59 -11.67 -42.89
CA ALA A 229 -10.67 -12.60 -43.17
C ALA A 229 -10.32 -13.28 -44.49
N GLY A 230 -9.62 -14.41 -44.39
CA GLY A 230 -9.16 -15.11 -45.57
C GLY A 230 -8.55 -16.48 -45.27
N LYS A 231 -9.41 -17.49 -45.33
CA LYS A 231 -9.15 -18.84 -45.88
C LYS A 231 -8.23 -19.79 -45.10
N SER A 232 -8.85 -20.83 -44.56
CA SER A 232 -8.34 -22.20 -44.69
C SER A 232 -9.49 -23.14 -45.03
N VAL A 233 -9.80 -23.22 -46.34
CA VAL A 233 -10.25 -24.48 -46.94
C VAL A 233 -8.99 -25.33 -47.04
N LEU A 234 -8.96 -26.45 -46.32
CA LEU A 234 -8.24 -27.72 -46.56
C LEU A 234 -8.16 -28.52 -45.25
N ASN A 235 -9.21 -29.28 -44.97
CA ASN A 235 -9.21 -30.75 -44.81
C ASN A 235 -10.64 -31.22 -44.61
#